data_AF-A0A5J5NAP3-F1
#
_entry.id   AF-A0A5J5NAP3-F1
#
_cell.length_a   1.000
_cell.length_b   1.000
_cell.length_c   1.000
_cell.angle_alpha   90.00
_cell.angle_beta   90.00
_cell.angle_gamma   90.00
#
_symmetry.space_group_name_H-M   'P 1'
#
loop_
_entity.id
_entity.type
_entity.pdbx_description
1 polymer ?
#
loop_
_entity_poly.entity_id
_entity_poly.type
_entity_poly.pdbx_seq_one_letter_code
_entity_poly.pdbx_strand_id
1 'polypeptide(L)'
;MLCGVRFHPIMCSRHHCRFCGGIFCGECSRGRSLMPGKFCVADPQRVCDVCCVRLESVQPYLMDRVSNAARLPTHDLTDLSTLRSWVNFPWGQSMEHEIYKATNTIRGYITKVASLKPEKSIPDAILREAKGLAIISVVKLVSWLYIILVRES
;
A
#
# COMPACT_ATOMS: atom_id res chain seq x y z
N MET A 1 -6.10 -12.96 -30.68
CA MET A 1 -7.08 -11.87 -30.86
C MET A 1 -8.43 -12.41 -30.42
N LEU A 2 -8.95 -12.00 -29.26
CA LEU A 2 -10.19 -12.57 -28.71
C LEU A 2 -11.45 -12.15 -29.48
N CYS A 3 -11.48 -10.92 -30.00
CA CYS A 3 -12.66 -10.32 -30.65
C CYS A 3 -12.51 -10.06 -32.15
N GLY A 4 -11.37 -10.44 -32.76
CA GLY A 4 -11.14 -10.29 -34.22
C GLY A 4 -11.13 -8.85 -34.76
N VAL A 5 -11.21 -7.82 -33.91
CA VAL A 5 -11.27 -6.43 -34.35
C VAL A 5 -9.96 -5.98 -35.03
N ARG A 6 -10.09 -5.14 -36.06
CA ARG A 6 -8.95 -4.47 -36.70
C ARG A 6 -8.53 -3.28 -35.86
N PHE A 7 -7.24 -3.20 -35.54
CA PHE A 7 -6.69 -2.07 -34.80
C PHE A 7 -6.67 -0.81 -35.67
N HIS A 8 -7.14 0.29 -35.11
CA HIS A 8 -7.08 1.62 -35.72
C HIS A 8 -6.41 2.58 -34.74
N PRO A 9 -5.41 3.39 -35.14
CA PRO A 9 -4.64 4.22 -34.22
C PRO A 9 -5.49 5.14 -33.33
N ILE A 10 -6.64 5.59 -33.84
CA ILE A 10 -7.54 6.54 -33.16
C ILE A 10 -8.75 5.84 -32.50
N MET A 11 -9.36 4.87 -33.17
CA MET A 11 -10.66 4.30 -32.75
C MET A 11 -10.51 2.98 -31.97
N CYS A 12 -9.39 2.26 -32.16
CA CYS A 12 -9.13 0.98 -31.51
C CYS A 12 -7.62 0.79 -31.36
N SER A 13 -7.07 1.44 -30.34
CA SER A 13 -5.64 1.38 -30.03
C SER A 13 -5.23 -0.03 -29.55
N ARG A 14 -3.92 -0.29 -29.63
CA ARG A 14 -3.32 -1.57 -29.27
C ARG A 14 -2.92 -1.55 -27.80
N HIS A 15 -3.36 -2.53 -27.03
CA HIS A 15 -2.97 -2.73 -25.64
C HIS A 15 -2.30 -4.08 -25.45
N HIS A 16 -1.25 -4.12 -24.64
CA HIS A 16 -0.54 -5.35 -24.31
C HIS A 16 -1.07 -5.93 -23.00
N CYS A 17 -1.32 -7.24 -22.98
CA CYS A 17 -1.51 -7.97 -21.73
C CYS A 17 -0.13 -8.17 -21.07
N ARG A 18 0.03 -7.71 -19.82
CA ARG A 18 1.33 -7.82 -19.13
C ARG A 18 1.70 -9.27 -18.75
N PHE A 19 0.73 -10.18 -18.74
CA PHE A 19 0.94 -11.58 -18.40
C PHE A 19 1.35 -12.44 -19.60
N CYS A 20 0.58 -12.41 -20.70
CA CYS A 20 0.85 -13.23 -21.88
C CYS A 20 1.59 -12.50 -23.00
N GLY A 21 1.74 -11.16 -22.92
CA GLY A 21 2.40 -10.34 -23.94
C GLY A 21 1.57 -10.07 -25.20
N GLY A 22 0.40 -10.70 -25.35
CA GLY A 22 -0.45 -10.52 -26.53
C GLY A 22 -1.04 -9.12 -26.67
N ILE A 23 -1.45 -8.78 -27.89
CA ILE A 23 -2.09 -7.49 -28.23
C ILE A 23 -3.61 -7.65 -28.29
N PHE A 24 -4.31 -6.75 -27.61
CA PHE A 24 -5.76 -6.73 -27.44
C PHE A 24 -6.30 -5.30 -27.60
N CYS A 25 -7.59 -5.18 -27.91
CA CYS A 25 -8.28 -3.89 -27.85
C CYS A 25 -8.56 -3.49 -26.39
N GLY A 26 -9.07 -2.27 -26.19
CA GLY A 26 -9.41 -1.77 -24.86
C GLY A 26 -10.38 -2.70 -24.13
N GLU A 27 -11.47 -3.10 -24.81
CA GLU A 27 -12.51 -3.96 -24.25
C GLU A 27 -12.01 -5.34 -23.85
N CYS A 28 -11.17 -5.98 -24.67
CA CYS A 28 -10.62 -7.32 -24.35
C CYS A 28 -9.47 -7.30 -23.34
N SER A 29 -9.14 -6.13 -22.79
CA SER A 29 -8.08 -5.96 -21.80
C SER A 29 -8.43 -4.92 -20.73
N ARG A 30 -9.71 -4.86 -20.34
CA ARG A 30 -10.18 -3.95 -19.28
C ARG A 30 -9.71 -4.37 -17.89
N GLY A 31 -9.53 -5.67 -17.68
CA GLY A 31 -9.13 -6.23 -16.40
C GLY A 31 -7.74 -5.77 -15.94
N ARG A 32 -7.60 -5.67 -14.63
CA ARG A 32 -6.30 -5.52 -13.95
C ARG A 32 -6.15 -6.61 -12.90
N SER A 33 -4.96 -7.19 -12.81
CA SER A 33 -4.67 -8.25 -11.85
C SER A 33 -3.28 -8.07 -11.26
N LEU A 34 -3.09 -8.49 -10.00
CA LEU A 34 -1.76 -8.62 -9.42
C LEU A 34 -0.97 -9.67 -10.18
N MET A 35 0.32 -9.40 -10.33
CA MET A 35 1.24 -10.24 -11.09
C MET A 35 2.09 -11.09 -10.14
N PRO A 36 2.49 -12.30 -10.56
CA PRO A 36 3.45 -13.10 -9.80
C PRO A 36 4.78 -12.36 -9.56
N GLY A 37 5.47 -12.68 -8.47
CA GLY A 37 6.69 -11.95 -8.03
C GLY A 37 7.79 -11.81 -9.08
N LYS A 38 7.88 -12.74 -10.04
CA LYS A 38 8.84 -12.66 -11.18
C LYS A 38 8.71 -11.40 -12.04
N PHE A 39 7.56 -10.73 -12.00
CA PHE A 39 7.32 -9.50 -12.75
C PHE A 39 7.76 -8.24 -11.99
N CYS A 40 8.12 -8.36 -10.71
CA CYS A 40 8.62 -7.27 -9.86
C CYS A 40 7.72 -6.01 -9.85
N VAL A 41 6.40 -6.20 -9.96
CA VAL A 41 5.40 -5.12 -9.92
C VAL A 41 4.40 -5.40 -8.80
N ALA A 42 4.20 -4.42 -7.93
CA ALA A 42 3.29 -4.53 -6.81
C ALA A 42 1.86 -4.07 -7.16
N ASP A 43 1.75 -3.15 -8.12
CA ASP A 43 0.46 -2.64 -8.56
C ASP A 43 -0.23 -3.58 -9.56
N PRO A 44 -1.57 -3.70 -9.52
CA PRO A 44 -2.32 -4.46 -10.51
C PRO A 44 -2.05 -3.99 -11.94
N GLN A 45 -1.70 -4.92 -12.81
CA GLN A 45 -1.34 -4.64 -14.20
C GLN A 45 -2.47 -4.99 -15.16
N ARG A 46 -2.52 -4.31 -16.30
CA ARG A 46 -3.49 -4.60 -17.36
C ARG A 46 -3.28 -6.02 -17.90
N VAL A 47 -4.36 -6.79 -17.96
CA VAL A 47 -4.38 -8.15 -18.49
C VAL A 47 -5.55 -8.32 -19.46
N CYS A 48 -5.43 -9.27 -20.41
CA CYS A 48 -6.57 -9.65 -21.23
C CYS A 48 -7.56 -10.50 -20.43
N ASP A 49 -8.80 -10.58 -20.88
CA ASP A 49 -9.88 -11.26 -20.15
C ASP A 49 -9.55 -12.71 -19.80
N VAL A 50 -8.93 -13.44 -20.73
CA VAL A 50 -8.45 -14.82 -20.49
C VAL A 50 -7.41 -14.88 -19.37
N CYS A 51 -6.45 -13.95 -19.37
CA CYS A 51 -5.44 -13.90 -18.31
C CYS A 51 -6.03 -13.41 -16.98
N CYS A 52 -7.06 -12.57 -17.01
CA CYS A 52 -7.78 -12.12 -15.84
C CYS A 52 -8.41 -13.31 -15.11
N VAL A 53 -9.18 -14.14 -15.81
CA VAL A 53 -9.78 -15.37 -15.26
C VAL A 53 -8.70 -16.35 -14.78
N ARG A 54 -7.62 -16.52 -15.55
CA ARG A 54 -6.51 -17.41 -15.16
C ARG A 54 -5.80 -16.95 -13.88
N LEU A 55 -5.70 -15.65 -13.66
CA LEU A 55 -5.04 -15.07 -12.49
C LEU A 55 -5.98 -14.95 -11.28
N GLU A 56 -7.30 -15.05 -11.48
CA GLU A 56 -8.33 -14.88 -10.45
C GLU A 56 -8.13 -15.84 -9.27
N SER A 57 -7.92 -17.13 -9.55
CA SER A 57 -7.73 -18.16 -8.51
C SER A 57 -6.49 -17.94 -7.63
N VAL A 58 -5.47 -17.25 -8.15
CA VAL A 58 -4.25 -16.95 -7.41
C VAL A 58 -4.23 -15.53 -6.83
N GLN A 59 -5.22 -14.68 -7.14
CA GLN A 59 -5.28 -13.32 -6.60
C GLN A 59 -5.24 -13.27 -5.07
N PRO A 60 -6.00 -14.12 -4.32
CA PRO A 60 -5.96 -14.07 -2.86
C PRO A 60 -4.55 -14.29 -2.30
N TYR A 61 -3.81 -15.24 -2.86
CA TYR A 61 -2.42 -15.51 -2.49
C TYR A 61 -1.48 -14.35 -2.86
N LEU A 62 -1.66 -13.77 -4.05
CA LEU A 62 -0.84 -12.62 -4.49
C LEU A 62 -1.13 -11.38 -3.67
N MET A 63 -2.37 -11.18 -3.22
CA MET A 63 -2.73 -10.09 -2.32
C MET A 63 -1.98 -10.18 -1.00
N ASP A 64 -1.88 -11.37 -0.41
CA ASP A 64 -1.19 -11.62 0.86
C ASP A 64 0.35 -11.53 0.76
N ARG A 65 0.92 -11.73 -0.43
CA ARG A 65 2.38 -11.85 -0.59
C ARG A 65 3.04 -10.68 -1.33
N VAL A 66 2.32 -10.11 -2.31
CA VAL A 66 2.88 -9.20 -3.32
C VAL A 66 2.26 -7.81 -3.25
N SER A 67 1.03 -7.67 -2.73
CA SER A 67 0.40 -6.36 -2.63
C SER A 67 1.19 -5.42 -1.72
N ASN A 68 1.12 -4.12 -2.02
CA ASN A 68 1.72 -3.10 -1.15
C ASN A 68 1.21 -3.16 0.30
N ALA A 69 0.00 -3.69 0.53
CA ALA A 69 -0.57 -3.81 1.87
C ALA A 69 0.02 -4.97 2.68
N ALA A 70 0.50 -6.02 2.02
CA ALA A 70 0.97 -7.23 2.69
C ALA A 70 2.50 -7.40 2.68
N ARG A 71 3.19 -6.65 1.80
CA ARG A 71 4.65 -6.60 1.83
C ARG A 71 5.13 -5.94 3.12
N LEU A 72 6.08 -6.59 3.78
CA LEU A 72 6.90 -5.93 4.79
C LEU A 72 7.54 -4.68 4.16
N PRO A 73 7.80 -3.60 4.92
CA PRO A 73 8.55 -2.45 4.43
C PRO A 73 9.98 -2.86 4.06
N THR A 74 10.18 -3.48 2.90
CA THR A 74 11.47 -4.03 2.46
C THR A 74 12.29 -3.03 1.66
N HIS A 75 12.07 -1.73 1.87
CA HIS A 75 12.88 -0.69 1.24
C HIS A 75 13.33 0.39 2.23
N ASP A 76 13.61 -0.01 3.46
CA ASP A 76 14.43 0.77 4.39
C ASP A 76 15.90 0.64 3.97
N LEU A 77 16.29 1.30 2.88
CA LEU A 77 17.62 1.89 2.86
C LEU A 77 17.55 3.13 3.75
N THR A 78 17.61 2.92 5.07
CA THR A 78 18.08 3.93 6.02
C THR A 78 19.60 4.02 5.96
N ASP A 79 20.16 3.89 4.76
CA ASP A 79 21.56 4.18 4.57
C ASP A 79 21.76 5.68 4.83
N LEU A 80 22.89 6.01 5.43
CA LEU A 80 23.25 7.36 5.86
C LEU A 80 23.27 8.36 4.68
N SER A 81 23.20 7.84 3.45
CA SER A 81 23.07 8.56 2.18
C SER A 81 21.70 9.21 1.94
N THR A 82 20.64 8.81 2.67
CA THR A 82 19.30 9.39 2.47
C THR A 82 18.96 10.38 3.59
N LEU A 83 18.51 11.59 3.23
CA LEU A 83 18.01 12.60 4.19
C LEU A 83 16.99 12.05 5.20
N ARG A 84 16.30 10.94 4.85
CA ARG A 84 15.38 10.19 5.70
C ARG A 84 16.01 9.64 6.99
N SER A 85 17.32 9.37 7.05
CA SER A 85 17.96 8.90 8.29
C SER A 85 18.34 10.06 9.23
N TRP A 86 18.43 11.28 8.71
CA TRP A 86 18.79 12.48 9.47
C TRP A 86 17.60 13.37 9.84
N VAL A 87 16.53 13.36 9.03
CA VAL A 87 15.37 14.23 9.22
C VAL A 87 14.06 13.43 9.06
N ASN A 88 13.25 13.41 10.13
CA ASN A 88 11.86 12.96 10.07
C ASN A 88 11.02 14.05 9.39
N PHE A 89 11.05 14.12 8.07
CA PHE A 89 10.28 15.12 7.34
C PHE A 89 8.78 14.88 7.57
N PRO A 90 8.01 15.90 7.98
CA PRO A 90 6.61 15.71 8.35
C PRO A 90 5.70 15.39 7.14
N TRP A 91 6.21 15.56 5.92
CA TRP A 91 5.46 15.33 4.68
C TRP A 91 5.95 14.09 3.91
N GLY A 92 5.12 13.06 3.86
CA GLY A 92 5.28 11.99 2.89
C GLY A 92 4.82 12.42 1.50
N GLN A 93 5.61 12.13 0.47
CA GLN A 93 5.17 12.27 -0.92
C GLN A 93 4.27 11.10 -1.38
N SER A 94 4.07 10.08 -0.53
CA SER A 94 3.23 8.92 -0.83
C SER A 94 2.45 8.44 0.40
N MET A 95 1.30 7.81 0.17
CA MET A 95 0.50 7.16 1.21
C MET A 95 1.30 6.11 1.98
N GLU A 96 2.18 5.37 1.29
CA GLU A 96 3.10 4.41 1.89
C GLU A 96 3.96 5.05 2.99
N HIS A 97 4.44 6.28 2.76
CA HIS A 97 5.26 6.99 3.74
C HIS A 97 4.47 7.39 4.99
N GLU A 98 3.21 7.80 4.82
CA GLU A 98 2.33 8.12 5.94
C GLU A 98 1.98 6.86 6.76
N ILE A 99 1.70 5.74 6.09
CA ILE A 99 1.48 4.43 6.73
C ILE A 99 2.72 3.98 7.50
N TYR A 100 3.92 4.20 6.96
CA TYR A 100 5.18 3.88 7.63
C TYR A 100 5.37 4.68 8.92
N LYS A 101 5.21 6.01 8.86
CA LYS A 101 5.31 6.88 10.05
C LYS A 101 4.32 6.44 11.12
N ALA A 102 3.07 6.26 10.73
CA ALA A 102 1.99 5.75 11.58
C ALA A 102 2.37 4.44 12.30
N THR A 103 2.84 3.46 11.53
CA THR A 103 3.21 2.14 12.06
C THR A 103 4.38 2.23 13.03
N ASN A 104 5.42 3.01 12.70
CA ASN A 104 6.57 3.18 13.59
C ASN A 104 6.25 3.98 14.85
N THR A 105 5.36 4.97 14.77
CA THR A 105 4.85 5.68 15.94
C THR A 105 4.13 4.73 16.89
N ILE A 106 3.23 3.88 16.37
CA ILE A 106 2.52 2.88 17.18
C ILE A 106 3.53 1.90 17.78
N ARG A 107 4.46 1.37 16.99
CA ARG A 107 5.48 0.43 17.48
C ARG A 107 6.35 1.06 18.56
N GLY A 108 6.80 2.30 18.36
CA GLY A 108 7.53 3.08 19.36
C GLY A 108 6.74 3.29 20.64
N TYR A 109 5.46 3.63 20.54
CA TYR A 109 4.55 3.77 21.68
C TYR A 109 4.41 2.45 22.45
N ILE A 110 4.12 1.34 21.77
CA ILE A 110 3.98 0.01 22.40
C ILE A 110 5.30 -0.43 23.06
N THR A 111 6.43 -0.26 22.38
CA THR A 111 7.73 -0.74 22.89
C THR A 111 8.33 0.13 23.99
N LYS A 112 8.12 1.45 23.94
CA LYS A 112 8.72 2.39 24.91
C LYS A 112 7.76 2.78 26.03
N VAL A 113 6.50 3.09 25.72
CA VAL A 113 5.50 3.60 26.67
C VAL A 113 4.76 2.45 27.34
N ALA A 114 4.22 1.49 26.57
CA ALA A 114 3.49 0.35 27.15
C ALA A 114 4.38 -0.66 27.89
N SER A 115 5.70 -0.57 27.73
CA SER A 115 6.71 -1.34 28.46
C SER A 115 6.97 -0.80 29.88
N LEU A 116 6.76 0.50 30.11
CA LEU A 116 7.02 1.13 31.40
C LEU A 116 5.84 0.87 32.35
N LYS A 117 6.14 0.28 33.52
CA LYS A 117 5.15 -0.21 34.49
C LYS A 117 4.03 0.77 34.89
N PRO A 118 4.26 2.09 35.10
CA PRO A 118 3.18 3.01 35.45
C PRO A 118 2.32 3.44 34.25
N GLU A 119 2.79 3.25 33.02
CA GLU A 119 2.13 3.74 31.79
C GLU A 119 1.45 2.62 30.99
N LYS A 120 1.67 1.35 31.35
CA LYS A 120 1.10 0.18 30.68
C LYS A 120 -0.43 0.14 30.65
N SER A 121 -1.11 0.71 31.65
CA SER A 121 -2.57 0.76 31.72
C SER A 121 -3.19 1.86 30.84
N ILE A 122 -2.41 2.87 30.46
CA ILE A 122 -2.89 4.02 29.68
C ILE A 122 -3.29 3.60 28.26
N PRO A 123 -2.47 2.85 27.48
CA PRO A 123 -2.89 2.30 26.19
C PRO A 123 -4.14 1.43 26.29
N ASP A 124 -4.20 0.53 27.27
CA ASP A 124 -5.29 -0.45 27.38
C ASP A 124 -6.62 0.22 27.74
N ALA A 125 -6.60 1.19 28.66
CA ALA A 125 -7.77 1.97 29.05
C ALA A 125 -8.31 2.82 27.88
N ILE A 126 -7.41 3.39 27.10
CA ILE A 126 -7.73 4.21 25.94
C ILE A 126 -8.26 3.37 24.76
N LEU A 127 -7.64 2.22 24.50
CA LEU A 127 -7.94 1.38 23.34
C LEU A 127 -9.14 0.47 23.56
N ARG A 128 -9.45 0.07 24.80
CA ARG A 128 -10.60 -0.80 25.11
C ARG A 128 -11.95 -0.20 24.69
N GLU A 129 -12.08 1.13 24.78
CA GLU A 129 -13.30 1.84 24.37
C GLU A 129 -13.21 2.40 22.94
N ALA A 130 -12.05 2.31 22.30
CA ALA A 130 -11.84 2.86 20.97
C ALA A 130 -12.41 1.91 19.89
N LYS A 131 -13.31 2.42 19.05
CA LYS A 131 -13.84 1.68 17.89
C LYS A 131 -12.88 1.67 16.69
N GLY A 132 -11.87 2.54 16.71
CA GLY A 132 -10.88 2.68 15.65
C GLY A 132 -9.79 3.68 16.03
N LEU A 133 -8.70 3.70 15.25
CA LEU A 133 -7.57 4.60 15.45
C LEU A 133 -7.41 5.51 14.23
N ALA A 134 -7.36 6.81 14.43
CA ALA A 134 -6.96 7.77 13.40
C ALA A 134 -5.54 8.25 13.68
N ILE A 135 -4.70 8.24 12.64
CA ILE A 135 -3.32 8.71 12.72
C ILE A 135 -3.22 9.92 11.81
N ILE A 136 -2.98 11.08 12.40
CA ILE A 136 -2.98 12.36 11.69
C ILE A 136 -1.57 12.95 11.78
N SER A 137 -0.91 13.08 10.64
CA SER A 137 0.33 13.84 10.53
C SER A 137 0.01 15.33 10.57
N VAL A 138 0.15 15.96 11.75
CA VAL A 138 -0.03 17.40 11.92
C VAL A 138 1.30 18.11 11.76
N VAL A 139 1.37 19.09 10.85
CA VAL A 139 2.51 20.00 10.76
C VAL A 139 2.32 21.12 11.77
N LYS A 140 3.21 21.13 12.76
CA LYS A 140 3.31 22.20 13.75
C LYS A 140 4.73 22.75 13.63
N LEU A 141 4.87 24.06 13.44
CA LEU A 141 6.17 24.75 13.35
C LEU A 141 7.05 24.54 14.61
N VAL A 142 6.50 23.90 15.64
CA VAL A 142 7.21 23.38 16.80
C VAL A 142 6.69 21.96 17.09
N SER A 143 7.58 20.98 16.97
CA SER A 143 7.31 19.53 16.85
C SER A 143 6.57 18.92 18.05
N TRP A 144 5.31 18.52 17.86
CA TRP A 144 4.62 17.49 18.66
C TRP A 144 3.63 16.74 17.76
N LEU A 145 3.80 15.42 17.64
CA LEU A 145 2.89 14.51 16.92
C LEU A 145 1.75 14.11 17.87
N TYR A 146 0.50 14.31 17.47
CA TYR A 146 -0.68 13.96 18.26
C TYR A 146 -1.36 12.71 17.67
N ILE A 147 -1.63 11.71 18.51
CA ILE A 147 -2.52 10.59 18.20
C ILE A 147 -3.91 11.00 18.71
N ILE A 148 -4.90 11.13 17.81
CA ILE A 148 -6.29 11.46 18.19
C ILE A 148 -7.11 10.18 18.09
N LEU A 149 -7.78 9.82 19.19
CA LEU A 149 -8.70 8.69 19.23
C LEU A 149 -10.07 9.16 18.77
N VAL A 150 -10.61 8.51 17.75
CA VAL A 150 -11.96 8.80 17.27
C VAL A 150 -12.94 8.05 18.16
N ARG A 151 -13.74 8.82 18.91
CA ARG A 151 -14.83 8.32 19.75
C ARG A 151 -16.13 8.89 19.16
N GLU A 152 -16.88 8.07 18.44
CA GLU A 152 -18.24 8.45 18.00
C GLU A 152 -19.18 8.51 19.20
N SER A 153 -20.08 9.50 19.18
CA SER A 153 -21.12 9.71 20.20
C SER A 153 -22.31 8.80 19.98
#